data_AF-A0A2D8AHW0-F1
#
_entry.id   AF-A0A2D8AHW0-F1
#
_cell.length_a   1.000
_cell.length_b   1.000
_cell.length_c   1.000
_cell.angle_alpha   90.00
_cell.angle_beta   90.00
_cell.angle_gamma   90.00
#
_symmetry.space_group_name_H-M   'P 1'
#
loop_
_entity.id
_entity.type
_entity.pdbx_description
1 polymer ?
#
loop_
_entity_poly.entity_id
_entity_poly.type
_entity_poly.pdbx_seq_one_letter_code
_entity_poly.pdbx_strand_id
1 'polypeptide(L)'
;MRPQASERELLAVSRAAVIVIAILALIIASDRQSRVLDLVSYAWAGFGAAFGPIIVFSLFWRAMTARAAIAGMLTGALTVVFWSNLQGGIFDLYEIVPGFVFASLVILGISALKPEQNEQVLAEFEAVEFLRQAD
;
A
#
# COMPACT_ATOMS: atom_id res chain seq x y z
N MET A 1 1.48 -10.03 -22.56
CA MET A 1 0.18 -9.37 -22.34
C MET A 1 -0.55 -9.30 -23.68
N ARG A 2 -1.85 -9.65 -23.77
CA ARG A 2 -2.68 -9.55 -24.98
C ARG A 2 -3.61 -8.32 -24.86
N PRO A 3 -3.18 -7.13 -25.31
CA PRO A 3 -3.92 -5.87 -25.08
C PRO A 3 -5.24 -5.75 -25.87
N GLN A 4 -5.52 -6.67 -26.80
CA GLN A 4 -6.72 -6.67 -27.64
C GLN A 4 -7.67 -7.84 -27.32
N ALA A 5 -7.62 -8.39 -26.10
CA ALA A 5 -8.51 -9.47 -25.70
C ALA A 5 -9.97 -9.00 -25.72
N SER A 6 -10.86 -9.85 -26.24
CA SER A 6 -12.30 -9.54 -26.25
C SER A 6 -12.88 -9.52 -24.83
N GLU A 7 -13.97 -8.79 -24.60
CA GLU A 7 -14.65 -8.75 -23.29
C GLU A 7 -14.99 -10.15 -22.76
N ARG A 8 -15.39 -11.06 -23.67
CA ARG A 8 -15.72 -12.44 -23.33
C ARG A 8 -14.49 -13.23 -22.85
N GLU A 9 -13.33 -12.98 -23.45
CA GLU A 9 -12.05 -13.58 -23.05
C GLU A 9 -11.59 -13.02 -21.70
N LEU A 10 -11.67 -11.70 -21.50
CA LEU A 10 -11.40 -11.04 -20.22
C LEU A 10 -12.25 -11.61 -19.09
N LEU A 11 -13.57 -11.77 -19.31
CA LEU A 11 -14.47 -12.35 -18.32
C LEU A 11 -14.15 -13.82 -18.02
N ALA A 12 -13.81 -14.61 -19.05
CA ALA A 12 -13.45 -16.01 -18.87
C ALA A 12 -12.16 -16.17 -18.05
N VAL A 13 -11.13 -15.37 -18.35
CA VAL A 13 -9.85 -15.38 -17.61
C VAL A 13 -10.04 -14.91 -16.17
N SER A 14 -10.81 -13.83 -15.94
CA SER A 14 -11.11 -13.36 -14.59
C SER A 14 -11.82 -14.42 -13.75
N ARG A 15 -12.82 -15.12 -14.31
CA ARG A 15 -13.51 -16.22 -13.62
C ARG A 15 -12.58 -17.39 -13.32
N ALA A 16 -11.75 -17.79 -14.29
CA ALA A 16 -10.77 -18.84 -14.09
C ALA A 16 -9.77 -18.50 -12.97
N ALA A 17 -9.27 -17.26 -12.95
CA ALA A 17 -8.37 -16.77 -11.90
C ALA A 17 -9.04 -16.83 -10.52
N VAL A 18 -10.30 -16.36 -10.40
CA VAL A 18 -11.05 -16.42 -9.14
C VAL A 18 -11.22 -17.86 -8.64
N ILE A 19 -11.57 -18.80 -9.54
CA ILE A 19 -11.72 -20.23 -9.18
C ILE A 19 -10.38 -20.80 -8.68
N VAL A 20 -9.29 -20.52 -9.38
CA VAL A 20 -7.94 -20.98 -8.99
C VAL A 20 -7.57 -20.43 -7.61
N ILE A 21 -7.75 -19.13 -7.38
CA ILE A 21 -7.46 -18.50 -6.08
C ILE A 21 -8.33 -19.10 -4.97
N ALA A 22 -9.62 -19.35 -5.23
CA ALA A 22 -10.51 -19.96 -4.25
C ALA A 22 -10.08 -21.38 -3.86
N ILE A 23 -9.62 -22.18 -4.83
CA ILE A 23 -9.08 -23.53 -4.56
C ILE A 23 -7.81 -23.44 -3.71
N LEU A 24 -6.88 -22.53 -4.03
CA LEU A 24 -5.66 -22.32 -3.24
C LEU A 24 -5.98 -21.89 -1.80
N ALA A 25 -6.92 -20.96 -1.64
CA ALA A 25 -7.38 -20.51 -0.32
C ALA A 25 -7.99 -21.67 0.50
N LEU A 26 -8.79 -22.54 -0.12
CA LEU A 26 -9.35 -23.73 0.54
C LEU A 26 -8.25 -24.71 0.97
N ILE A 27 -7.22 -24.91 0.16
CA ILE A 27 -6.08 -25.76 0.51
C ILE A 27 -5.35 -25.19 1.73
N ILE A 28 -5.04 -23.88 1.73
CA ILE A 28 -4.36 -23.20 2.84
C ILE A 28 -5.23 -23.24 4.11
N ALA A 29 -6.53 -23.00 3.99
CA ALA A 29 -7.47 -23.00 5.12
C ALA A 29 -7.74 -24.38 5.70
N SER A 30 -7.48 -25.46 4.95
CA SER A 30 -7.65 -26.83 5.43
C SER A 30 -6.57 -27.26 6.43
N ASP A 31 -5.44 -26.54 6.46
CA ASP A 31 -4.42 -26.70 7.49
C ASP A 31 -4.82 -25.98 8.78
N ARG A 32 -5.16 -26.75 9.82
CA ARG A 32 -5.55 -26.20 11.14
C ARG A 32 -4.39 -25.54 11.91
N GLN A 33 -3.13 -25.77 11.51
CA GLN A 33 -1.98 -25.11 12.14
C GLN A 33 -1.74 -23.71 11.56
N SER A 34 -2.17 -23.46 10.33
CA SER A 34 -2.12 -22.15 9.69
C SER A 34 -3.37 -21.33 10.04
N ARG A 35 -3.22 -20.35 10.93
CA ARG A 35 -4.30 -19.40 11.22
C ARG A 35 -4.46 -18.48 10.01
N VAL A 36 -5.45 -18.77 9.14
CA VAL A 36 -5.80 -17.96 7.96
C VAL A 36 -5.86 -16.46 8.29
N LEU A 37 -6.38 -16.13 9.48
CA LEU A 37 -6.43 -14.76 9.98
C LEU A 37 -5.04 -14.12 10.11
N ASP A 38 -4.04 -14.86 10.58
CA ASP A 38 -2.68 -14.36 10.79
C ASP A 38 -2.00 -14.14 9.42
N LEU A 39 -2.20 -15.04 8.46
CA LEU A 39 -1.69 -14.88 7.08
C LEU A 39 -2.29 -13.63 6.40
N VAL A 40 -3.61 -13.46 6.52
CA VAL A 40 -4.32 -12.32 5.95
C VAL A 40 -3.90 -11.03 6.65
N SER A 41 -3.81 -11.03 7.99
CA SER A 41 -3.37 -9.86 8.77
C SER A 41 -1.96 -9.44 8.37
N TYR A 42 -1.02 -10.38 8.23
CA TYR A 42 0.34 -10.07 7.77
C TYR A 42 0.37 -9.47 6.36
N ALA A 43 -0.39 -10.04 5.42
CA ALA A 43 -0.48 -9.50 4.06
C ALA A 43 -1.08 -8.08 4.03
N TRP A 44 -2.14 -7.84 4.80
CA TRP A 44 -2.76 -6.52 4.92
C TRP A 44 -1.87 -5.52 5.66
N ALA A 45 -1.06 -5.95 6.62
CA ALA A 45 -0.08 -5.10 7.27
C ALA A 45 0.92 -4.56 6.24
N GLY A 46 1.45 -5.43 5.36
CA GLY A 46 2.35 -5.04 4.27
C GLY A 46 1.73 -4.00 3.33
N PHE A 47 0.51 -4.26 2.85
CA PHE A 47 -0.22 -3.32 1.98
C PHE A 47 -0.54 -2.00 2.69
N GLY A 48 -1.06 -2.07 3.92
CA GLY A 48 -1.43 -0.89 4.69
C GLY A 48 -0.24 0.00 5.05
N ALA A 49 0.89 -0.60 5.44
CA ALA A 49 2.12 0.13 5.74
C ALA A 49 2.77 0.74 4.49
N ALA A 50 2.74 0.03 3.35
CA ALA A 50 3.34 0.50 2.11
C ALA A 50 2.48 1.56 1.40
N PHE A 51 1.17 1.34 1.26
CA PHE A 51 0.29 2.20 0.46
C PHE A 51 -0.51 3.20 1.29
N GLY A 52 -0.84 2.88 2.55
CA GLY A 52 -1.66 3.75 3.40
C GLY A 52 -1.08 5.16 3.55
N PRO A 53 0.19 5.32 4.01
CA PRO A 53 0.83 6.62 4.12
C PRO A 53 0.88 7.34 2.77
N ILE A 54 1.22 6.63 1.70
CA ILE A 54 1.34 7.23 0.36
C ILE A 54 0.02 7.81 -0.08
N ILE A 55 -1.09 7.07 0.05
CA ILE A 55 -2.41 7.55 -0.35
C ILE A 55 -2.77 8.81 0.46
N VAL A 56 -2.56 8.77 1.78
CA VAL A 56 -2.86 9.91 2.65
C VAL A 56 -2.03 11.14 2.26
N PHE A 57 -0.70 11.01 2.16
CA PHE A 57 0.15 12.15 1.84
C PHE A 57 -0.02 12.62 0.39
N SER A 58 -0.27 11.73 -0.58
CA SER A 58 -0.56 12.16 -1.95
C SER A 58 -1.82 13.01 -2.07
N LEU A 59 -2.81 12.80 -1.19
CA LEU A 59 -4.07 13.55 -1.21
C LEU A 59 -4.00 14.85 -0.41
N PHE A 60 -3.20 14.89 0.67
CA PHE A 60 -3.24 16.01 1.63
C PHE A 60 -1.92 16.76 1.76
N TRP A 61 -0.85 16.32 1.09
CA TRP A 61 0.47 16.93 1.20
C TRP A 61 0.94 17.47 -0.16
N ARG A 62 0.75 18.76 -0.38
CA ARG A 62 1.13 19.46 -1.62
C ARG A 62 2.59 19.24 -2.04
N ALA A 63 3.51 19.07 -1.08
CA ALA A 63 4.93 18.85 -1.35
C ALA A 63 5.32 17.37 -1.58
N MET A 64 4.35 16.46 -1.68
CA MET A 64 4.58 15.04 -1.96
C MET A 64 5.31 14.87 -3.29
N THR A 65 6.38 14.06 -3.32
CA THR A 65 7.09 13.74 -4.57
C THR A 65 7.02 12.25 -4.88
N ALA A 66 7.16 11.89 -6.16
CA ALA A 66 7.23 10.48 -6.57
C ALA A 66 8.40 9.72 -5.88
N ARG A 67 9.51 10.41 -5.62
CA ARG A 67 10.66 9.83 -4.90
C ARG A 67 10.33 9.57 -3.44
N ALA A 68 9.65 10.50 -2.77
CA ALA A 68 9.18 10.31 -1.41
C ALA A 68 8.18 9.15 -1.33
N ALA A 69 7.26 9.04 -2.31
CA ALA A 69 6.30 7.95 -2.39
C ALA A 69 6.98 6.57 -2.51
N ILE A 70 7.92 6.41 -3.45
CA ILE A 70 8.63 5.14 -3.65
C ILE A 70 9.45 4.78 -2.41
N ALA A 71 10.18 5.74 -1.84
CA ALA A 71 10.97 5.51 -0.64
C ALA A 71 10.08 5.10 0.55
N GLY A 72 8.97 5.82 0.78
CA GLY A 72 7.98 5.47 1.80
C GLY A 72 7.38 4.09 1.61
N MET A 73 7.05 3.72 0.37
CA MET A 73 6.52 2.39 0.02
C MET A 73 7.47 1.28 0.45
N LEU A 74 8.75 1.42 0.07
CA LEU A 74 9.79 0.46 0.39
C LEU A 74 10.04 0.41 1.88
N THR A 75 10.09 1.57 2.56
CA THR A 75 10.24 1.63 4.02
C THR A 75 9.09 0.92 4.73
N GLY A 76 7.84 1.16 4.35
CA GLY A 76 6.68 0.49 4.95
C GLY A 76 6.72 -1.01 4.76
N ALA A 77 6.95 -1.47 3.52
CA ALA A 77 7.04 -2.89 3.19
C ALA A 77 8.19 -3.60 3.94
N LEU A 78 9.39 -3.00 3.93
CA LEU A 78 10.55 -3.55 4.62
C LEU A 78 10.35 -3.56 6.14
N THR A 79 9.71 -2.53 6.69
CA THR A 79 9.40 -2.49 8.12
C THR A 79 8.53 -3.67 8.50
N VAL A 80 7.47 -3.97 7.76
CA VAL A 80 6.61 -5.12 8.08
C VAL A 80 7.38 -6.45 8.02
N VAL A 81 8.23 -6.62 7.00
CA VAL A 81 9.06 -7.83 6.86
C VAL A 81 10.05 -7.98 8.02
N PHE A 82 10.73 -6.91 8.43
CA PHE A 82 11.69 -6.99 9.54
C PHE A 82 10.99 -7.07 10.89
N TRP A 83 9.91 -6.33 11.09
CA TRP A 83 9.19 -6.26 12.36
C TRP A 83 8.54 -7.58 12.73
N SER A 84 7.99 -8.32 11.76
CA SER A 84 7.38 -9.64 11.98
C SER A 84 8.36 -10.72 12.44
N ASN A 85 9.68 -10.48 12.28
CA ASN A 85 10.73 -11.39 12.72
C ASN A 85 11.28 -11.05 14.12
N LEU A 86 10.85 -9.92 14.71
CA LEU A 86 11.27 -9.48 16.04
C LEU A 86 10.20 -9.87 17.07
N GLN A 87 10.63 -10.12 18.32
CA GLN A 87 9.74 -10.55 19.39
C GLN A 87 10.02 -9.77 20.68
N GLY A 88 8.96 -9.52 21.45
CA GLY A 88 9.03 -8.98 22.80
C GLY A 88 8.74 -7.48 22.89
N GLY A 89 7.88 -7.11 23.85
CA GLY A 89 7.63 -5.73 24.21
C GLY A 89 6.97 -4.95 23.07
N ILE A 90 7.63 -3.91 22.57
CA ILE A 90 7.10 -3.10 21.46
C ILE A 90 7.00 -3.89 20.15
N PHE A 91 7.78 -4.96 19.97
CA PHE A 91 7.80 -5.74 18.75
C PHE A 91 6.58 -6.67 18.60
N ASP A 92 5.82 -6.88 19.69
CA ASP A 92 4.55 -7.61 19.65
C ASP A 92 3.39 -6.74 19.11
N LEU A 93 3.65 -5.47 18.80
CA LEU A 93 2.70 -4.57 18.16
C LEU A 93 2.45 -4.99 16.71
N TYR A 94 1.19 -4.94 16.30
CA TYR A 94 0.77 -5.20 14.92
C TYR A 94 1.59 -4.36 13.93
N GLU A 95 2.23 -5.04 12.98
CA GLU A 95 3.34 -4.55 12.15
C GLU A 95 2.95 -3.39 11.24
N ILE A 96 1.64 -3.25 10.96
CA ILE A 96 1.12 -2.12 10.18
C ILE A 96 1.45 -0.77 10.84
N VAL A 97 1.41 -0.70 12.17
CA VAL A 97 1.54 0.55 12.93
C VAL A 97 2.96 1.13 12.78
N PRO A 98 4.03 0.40 13.12
CA PRO A 98 5.39 0.88 12.93
C PRO A 98 5.72 1.08 11.44
N GLY A 99 5.22 0.21 10.56
CA GLY A 99 5.41 0.34 9.12
C GLY A 99 4.81 1.64 8.57
N PHE A 100 3.59 1.97 8.99
CA PHE A 100 2.93 3.22 8.62
C PHE A 100 3.71 4.43 9.15
N VAL A 101 4.16 4.40 10.40
CA VAL A 101 4.92 5.49 11.02
C VAL A 101 6.24 5.73 10.30
N PHE A 102 7.06 4.69 10.08
CA PHE A 102 8.35 4.85 9.42
C PHE A 102 8.21 5.29 7.96
N ALA A 103 7.24 4.74 7.22
CA ALA A 103 6.92 5.22 5.88
C ALA A 103 6.51 6.70 5.88
N SER A 104 5.66 7.12 6.83
CA SER A 104 5.23 8.51 6.98
C SER A 104 6.42 9.45 7.27
N LEU A 105 7.32 9.05 8.17
CA LEU A 105 8.51 9.83 8.50
C LEU A 105 9.44 10.00 7.29
N VAL A 106 9.64 8.92 6.51
CA VAL A 106 10.45 8.97 5.29
C VAL A 106 9.81 9.87 4.24
N ILE A 107 8.49 9.75 4.05
CA ILE A 107 7.73 10.60 3.12
C ILE A 107 7.90 12.08 3.50
N LEU A 108 7.57 12.43 4.75
CA LEU A 108 7.66 13.80 5.25
C LEU A 108 9.09 14.33 5.17
N GLY A 109 10.09 13.54 5.55
CA GLY A 109 11.49 13.93 5.51
C GLY A 109 11.99 14.21 4.08
N ILE A 110 11.71 13.32 3.13
CA ILE A 110 12.14 13.50 1.74
C ILE A 110 11.38 14.66 1.10
N SER A 111 10.07 14.77 1.31
CA SER A 111 9.26 15.86 0.77
C SER A 111 9.61 17.22 1.38
N ALA A 112 10.05 17.29 2.64
CA ALA A 112 10.52 18.53 3.24
C ALA A 112 11.89 18.96 2.67
N LEU A 113 12.80 18.02 2.44
CA LEU A 113 14.15 18.29 1.92
C LEU A 113 14.16 18.54 0.41
N LYS A 114 13.29 17.86 -0.33
CA LYS A 114 13.15 17.92 -1.79
C LYS A 114 11.65 17.96 -2.13
N PRO A 115 11.00 19.12 -1.92
CA PRO A 115 9.59 19.28 -2.25
C PRO A 115 9.36 19.16 -3.76
N GLU A 116 8.11 18.88 -4.14
CA GLU A 116 7.72 18.84 -5.55
C GLU A 116 7.98 20.19 -6.23
N GLN A 117 8.51 20.12 -7.45
CA GLN A 117 8.88 21.30 -8.25
C GLN A 117 8.17 21.29 -9.61
N ASN A 118 7.49 20.21 -9.98
CA ASN A 118 6.74 20.15 -11.21
C ASN A 118 5.48 21.02 -11.13
N GLU A 119 5.50 22.15 -11.85
CA GLU A 119 4.41 23.11 -11.91
C GLU A 119 3.07 22.48 -12.34
N GLN A 120 3.08 21.48 -13.23
CA GLN A 120 1.86 20.82 -13.68
C GLN A 120 1.20 20.03 -12.55
N VAL A 121 2.00 19.28 -11.77
CA VAL A 121 1.51 18.50 -10.63
C VAL A 121 0.99 19.41 -9.52
N LEU A 122 1.70 20.51 -9.25
CA LEU A 122 1.28 21.49 -8.25
C LEU A 122 -0.03 22.19 -8.65
N ALA A 123 -0.15 22.58 -9.93
CA ALA A 123 -1.36 23.19 -10.45
C ALA A 123 -2.57 22.24 -10.38
N GLU A 124 -2.37 20.95 -10.68
CA GLU A 124 -3.42 19.94 -10.56
C GLU A 124 -3.86 19.75 -9.10
N PHE A 125 -2.91 19.66 -8.17
CA PHE A 125 -3.21 19.58 -6.73
C PHE A 125 -4.02 20.79 -6.26
N GLU A 126 -3.62 22.01 -6.63
CA GLU A 126 -4.29 23.26 -6.27
C GLU A 126 -5.71 23.35 -6.88
N ALA A 127 -5.90 22.88 -8.11
CA ALA A 127 -7.20 22.82 -8.76
C ALA A 127 -8.17 21.89 -8.02
N VAL A 128 -7.71 20.70 -7.61
CA VAL A 128 -8.52 19.75 -6.82
C VAL A 128 -8.82 20.31 -5.42
N GLU A 129 -7.86 20.95 -4.79
CA GLU A 129 -8.05 21.57 -3.47
C GLU A 129 -9.07 22.72 -3.51
N PHE A 130 -9.07 23.52 -4.58
CA PHE A 130 -10.07 24.57 -4.80
C PHE A 130 -11.50 24.00 -4.89
N LEU A 131 -11.69 22.92 -5.65
CA LEU A 131 -13.00 22.24 -5.74
C LEU A 131 -13.46 21.72 -4.38
N ARG A 132 -12.56 21.13 -3.58
CA ARG A 132 -12.87 20.63 -2.24
C ARG A 132 -13.34 21.72 -1.27
N GLN A 133 -12.93 22.97 -1.47
CA GLN A 133 -13.33 24.11 -0.63
C GLN A 133 -14.64 24.77 -1.10
N ALA A 134 -15.08 24.46 -2.33
CA ALA A 134 -16.28 25.04 -2.93
C ALA A 134 -17.57 24.26 -2.61
N ASP A 135 -17.46 23.03 -2.11
CA ASP A 135 -18.54 22.17 -1.60
C ASP A 135 -18.77 22.35 -0.09
#